data_AF-A0A2N0V4E3-F1
#
_entry.id   AF-A0A2N0V4E3-F1
#
_cell.length_a   1.000
_cell.length_b   1.000
_cell.length_c   1.000
_cell.angle_alpha   90.00
_cell.angle_beta   90.00
_cell.angle_gamma   90.00
#
_symmetry.space_group_name_H-M   'P 1'
#
loop_
_entity.id
_entity.type
_entity.pdbx_description
1 polymer ?
#
loop_
_entity_poly.entity_id
_entity_poly.type
_entity_poly.pdbx_seq_one_letter_code
_entity_poly.pdbx_strand_id
1 'polypeptide(L)'
;MLDDLNKSIKIQLYERVSSPLLASFGIAWLGWNYRFVLVLLTSGSYTEKFTYIDANLFPTCRQILLTGTVYPLATALFMLFVYPVPAKYVYRYWRERQRELKEIQKQIDDETPLTREEAKQIRQAALKATLDHETEIQKQSDEIAKLKEFIKGLQQESPNPQQKEELTFSESPPALKLGESQIDMLAKMAQTDQHSREEEVVNNASTDRLRANYDLQELVSKKLVQREGAYVNLTHKGRSFLIEGGYVKSNLTE
;
A
#
# COMPACT_ATOMS: atom_id res chain seq x y z
N MET A 1 35.60 -25.57 13.93
CA MET A 1 35.70 -26.43 15.14
C MET A 1 35.03 -25.83 16.36
N LEU A 2 35.50 -24.71 16.93
CA LEU A 2 34.78 -24.03 18.02
C LEU A 2 33.38 -23.52 17.60
N ASP A 3 33.26 -23.06 16.36
CA ASP A 3 31.96 -22.64 15.79
C ASP A 3 31.01 -23.81 15.56
N ASP A 4 31.54 -24.99 15.24
CA ASP A 4 30.76 -26.22 15.06
C ASP A 4 30.30 -26.80 16.40
N LEU A 5 31.12 -26.66 17.45
CA LEU A 5 30.74 -26.94 18.84
C LEU A 5 29.66 -25.95 19.32
N ASN A 6 29.80 -24.66 19.02
CA ASN A 6 28.80 -23.65 19.39
C ASN A 6 27.46 -23.90 18.66
N LYS A 7 27.50 -24.25 17.37
CA LYS A 7 26.30 -24.62 16.60
C LYS A 7 25.67 -25.91 17.11
N SER A 8 26.44 -26.97 17.37
CA SER A 8 25.89 -28.24 17.88
C SER A 8 25.33 -28.11 19.29
N ILE A 9 25.97 -27.32 20.17
CA ILE A 9 25.42 -26.97 21.48
C ILE A 9 24.13 -26.19 21.30
N LYS A 10 24.08 -25.16 20.45
CA LYS A 10 22.86 -24.40 20.19
C LYS A 10 21.73 -25.27 19.62
N ILE A 11 22.02 -26.19 18.71
CA ILE A 11 21.03 -27.09 18.11
C ILE A 11 20.51 -28.08 19.15
N GLN A 12 21.38 -28.73 19.94
CA GLN A 12 20.95 -29.64 21.00
C GLN A 12 20.23 -28.92 22.15
N LEU A 13 20.67 -27.71 22.49
CA LEU A 13 19.99 -26.89 23.48
C LEU A 13 18.64 -26.46 22.93
N TYR A 14 18.52 -26.06 21.66
CA TYR A 14 17.25 -25.68 21.05
C TYR A 14 16.29 -26.88 20.93
N GLU A 15 16.78 -28.06 20.58
CA GLU A 15 16.00 -29.32 20.52
C GLU A 15 15.57 -29.84 21.91
N ARG A 16 16.28 -29.47 22.98
CA ARG A 16 15.94 -29.89 24.36
C ARG A 16 15.21 -28.80 25.17
N VAL A 17 15.47 -27.53 24.89
CA VAL A 17 14.76 -26.34 25.42
C VAL A 17 13.44 -26.11 24.69
N SER A 18 13.25 -26.70 23.50
CA SER A 18 11.94 -26.78 22.84
C SER A 18 10.93 -27.64 23.62
N SER A 19 11.38 -28.41 24.64
CA SER A 19 10.46 -29.00 25.62
C SER A 19 9.99 -27.91 26.59
N PRO A 20 8.70 -27.50 26.55
CA PRO A 20 8.18 -26.46 27.43
C PRO A 20 8.38 -26.80 28.90
N LEU A 21 8.37 -28.09 29.25
CA LEU A 21 8.59 -28.56 30.60
C LEU A 21 10.01 -28.25 31.10
N LEU A 22 11.04 -28.47 30.28
CA LEU A 22 12.44 -28.24 30.69
C LEU A 22 12.73 -26.75 30.85
N ALA A 23 12.20 -25.92 29.94
CA ALA A 23 12.29 -24.48 30.05
C ALA A 23 11.57 -23.95 31.31
N SER A 24 10.32 -24.35 31.54
CA SER A 24 9.57 -23.97 32.75
C SER A 24 10.21 -24.51 34.03
N PHE A 25 10.77 -25.73 34.01
CA PHE A 25 11.50 -26.29 35.14
C PHE A 25 12.77 -25.51 35.44
N GLY A 26 13.57 -25.16 34.43
CA GLY A 26 14.78 -24.36 34.62
C GLY A 26 14.48 -23.00 35.27
N ILE A 27 13.45 -22.30 34.76
CA ILE A 27 13.01 -21.01 35.34
C ILE A 27 12.50 -21.20 36.77
N ALA A 28 11.64 -22.20 37.01
CA ALA A 28 11.13 -22.50 38.34
C ALA A 28 12.25 -22.89 39.31
N TRP A 29 13.25 -23.65 38.84
CA TRP A 29 14.39 -24.09 39.63
C TRP A 29 15.25 -22.90 40.06
N LEU A 30 15.54 -21.98 39.13
CA LEU A 30 16.26 -20.74 39.44
C LEU A 30 15.48 -19.88 40.45
N GLY A 31 14.15 -19.83 40.33
CA GLY A 31 13.28 -19.11 41.27
C GLY A 31 13.32 -19.70 42.69
N TRP A 32 13.13 -21.02 42.82
CA TRP A 32 13.16 -21.71 44.11
C TRP A 32 14.56 -21.79 44.73
N ASN A 33 15.60 -21.88 43.91
CA ASN A 33 16.99 -21.98 44.34
C ASN A 33 17.76 -20.65 44.14
N TYR A 34 17.07 -19.51 44.17
CA TYR A 34 17.68 -18.20 43.91
C TYR A 34 18.84 -17.90 44.88
N ARG A 35 18.72 -18.31 46.16
CA ARG A 35 19.79 -18.14 47.17
C ARG A 35 21.05 -18.90 46.79
N PHE A 36 20.90 -20.10 46.24
CA PHE A 36 22.03 -20.89 45.78
C PHE A 36 22.74 -20.21 44.61
N VAL A 37 21.98 -19.71 43.63
CA VAL A 37 22.54 -18.96 42.50
C VAL A 37 23.26 -17.68 42.96
N LEU A 38 22.69 -16.94 43.91
CA LEU A 38 23.31 -15.73 44.46
C LEU A 38 24.61 -16.04 45.20
N VAL A 39 24.67 -17.11 45.99
CA VAL A 39 25.89 -17.53 46.69
C VAL A 39 26.98 -17.93 45.70
N LEU A 40 26.63 -18.60 44.59
CA LEU A 40 27.58 -18.92 43.53
C LEU A 40 28.17 -17.66 42.88
N LEU A 41 27.33 -16.66 42.61
CA LEU A 41 27.69 -15.40 41.97
C LEU A 41 28.45 -14.41 42.90
N THR A 42 28.40 -14.61 44.22
CA THR A 42 29.08 -13.72 45.18
C THR A 42 30.59 -13.94 45.14
N SER A 43 31.40 -12.89 45.28
CA SER A 43 32.86 -12.98 45.35
C SER A 43 33.29 -13.43 46.76
N GLY A 44 33.70 -14.69 46.92
CA GLY A 44 34.12 -15.28 48.19
C GLY A 44 34.91 -16.58 47.99
N SER A 45 35.60 -17.06 49.03
CA SER A 45 36.37 -18.29 48.95
C SER A 45 35.45 -19.49 48.70
N TYR A 46 35.89 -20.45 47.86
CA TYR A 46 35.06 -21.61 47.51
C TYR A 46 34.63 -22.40 48.76
N THR A 47 35.53 -22.51 49.74
CA THR A 47 35.29 -23.22 51.02
C THR A 47 34.17 -22.60 51.84
N GLU A 48 34.11 -21.27 51.95
CA GLU A 48 33.04 -20.57 52.66
C GLU A 48 31.69 -20.76 51.95
N LYS A 49 31.68 -20.75 50.61
CA LYS A 49 30.48 -20.96 49.80
C LYS A 49 29.88 -22.36 50.03
N PHE A 50 30.69 -23.41 49.90
CA PHE A 50 30.22 -24.77 50.11
C PHE A 50 29.73 -25.00 51.54
N THR A 51 30.48 -24.49 52.54
CA THR A 51 30.08 -24.59 53.95
C THR A 51 28.74 -23.89 54.19
N TYR A 52 28.54 -22.71 53.59
CA TYR A 52 27.27 -21.98 53.70
C TYR A 52 26.11 -22.71 53.00
N ILE A 53 26.36 -23.30 51.84
CA ILE A 53 25.37 -24.06 51.07
C ILE A 53 24.92 -25.30 51.84
N ASP A 54 25.86 -26.09 52.36
CA ASP A 54 25.56 -27.33 53.06
C ASP A 54 24.94 -27.08 54.44
N ALA A 55 25.39 -26.04 55.15
CA ALA A 55 24.87 -25.72 56.48
C ALA A 55 23.52 -24.99 56.47
N ASN A 56 23.30 -24.08 55.51
CA ASN A 56 22.14 -23.16 55.55
C ASN A 56 21.12 -23.36 54.42
N LEU A 57 21.54 -23.80 53.23
CA LEU A 57 20.61 -23.95 52.09
C LEU A 57 20.06 -25.38 51.98
N PHE A 58 20.90 -26.37 52.23
CA PHE A 58 20.58 -27.78 52.03
C PHE A 58 21.01 -28.67 53.21
N PRO A 59 20.56 -28.40 54.45
CA PRO A 59 21.00 -29.12 55.63
C PRO A 59 20.56 -30.59 55.68
N THR A 60 19.65 -31.03 54.80
CA THR A 60 19.09 -32.38 54.82
C THR A 60 18.81 -32.87 53.41
N CYS A 61 19.05 -34.17 53.15
CA CYS A 61 18.76 -34.82 51.86
C CYS A 61 17.30 -34.63 51.42
N ARG A 62 16.35 -34.63 52.36
CA ARG A 62 14.94 -34.35 52.08
C ARG A 62 14.73 -32.93 51.53
N GLN A 63 15.43 -31.95 52.08
CA GLN A 63 15.32 -30.57 51.65
C GLN A 63 15.91 -30.40 50.24
N ILE A 64 17.06 -31.02 49.96
CA ILE A 64 17.65 -31.09 48.62
C ILE A 64 16.65 -31.63 47.59
N LEU A 65 16.00 -32.76 47.90
CA LEU A 65 15.04 -33.36 46.97
C LEU A 65 13.81 -32.46 46.77
N LEU A 66 13.29 -31.85 47.85
CA LEU A 66 12.11 -31.01 47.80
C LEU A 66 12.35 -29.69 47.05
N THR A 67 13.36 -28.92 47.46
CA THR A 67 13.65 -27.61 46.86
C THR A 67 14.40 -27.72 45.53
N GLY A 68 15.20 -28.78 45.35
CA GLY A 68 15.97 -29.03 44.13
C GLY A 68 15.16 -29.68 43.02
N THR A 69 14.12 -30.46 43.32
CA THR A 69 13.39 -31.21 42.29
C THR A 69 11.88 -31.10 42.43
N VAL A 70 11.30 -31.41 43.59
CA VAL A 70 9.84 -31.54 43.72
C VAL A 70 9.11 -30.21 43.55
N TYR A 71 9.51 -29.15 44.26
CA TYR A 71 8.86 -27.83 44.16
C TYR A 71 9.06 -27.15 42.80
N PRO A 72 10.27 -27.13 42.21
CA PRO A 72 10.45 -26.63 40.85
C PRO A 72 9.63 -27.40 39.82
N LEU A 73 9.58 -28.74 39.92
CA LEU A 73 8.79 -29.58 39.01
C LEU A 73 7.30 -29.36 39.17
N ALA A 74 6.80 -29.29 40.40
CA ALA A 74 5.39 -28.99 40.67
C ALA A 74 5.01 -27.61 40.14
N THR A 75 5.88 -26.61 40.31
CA THR A 75 5.66 -25.24 39.82
C THR A 75 5.71 -25.18 38.29
N ALA A 76 6.63 -25.91 37.66
CA ALA A 76 6.73 -26.01 36.21
C ALA A 76 5.50 -26.68 35.59
N LEU A 77 5.02 -27.77 36.19
CA LEU A 77 3.77 -28.43 35.78
C LEU A 77 2.57 -27.51 36.00
N PHE A 78 2.50 -26.81 37.14
CA PHE A 78 1.46 -25.84 37.40
C PHE A 78 1.46 -24.72 36.36
N MET A 79 2.62 -24.14 36.03
CA MET A 79 2.71 -23.16 34.95
C MET A 79 2.27 -23.77 33.62
N LEU A 80 2.74 -24.96 33.27
CA LEU A 80 2.41 -25.57 31.97
C LEU A 80 0.93 -25.89 31.82
N PHE A 81 0.23 -26.31 32.88
CA PHE A 81 -1.20 -26.67 32.81
C PHE A 81 -2.15 -25.54 33.17
N VAL A 82 -1.81 -24.71 34.15
CA VAL A 82 -2.68 -23.63 34.63
C VAL A 82 -2.53 -22.39 33.77
N TYR A 83 -1.32 -22.00 33.34
CA TYR A 83 -1.11 -20.79 32.53
C TYR A 83 -1.88 -20.77 31.19
N PRO A 84 -2.02 -21.88 30.43
CA PRO A 84 -2.79 -21.88 29.20
C PRO A 84 -4.27 -21.52 29.40
N VAL A 85 -4.83 -21.73 30.60
CA VAL A 85 -6.24 -21.46 30.88
C VAL A 85 -6.54 -19.95 30.78
N PRO A 86 -5.97 -19.06 31.64
CA PRO A 86 -6.17 -17.62 31.51
C PRO A 86 -5.61 -17.09 30.18
N ALA A 87 -4.52 -17.65 29.67
CA ALA A 87 -3.98 -17.23 28.37
C ALA A 87 -4.99 -17.43 27.23
N LYS A 88 -5.74 -18.54 27.20
CA LYS A 88 -6.82 -18.77 26.23
C LYS A 88 -7.94 -17.73 26.36
N TYR A 89 -8.33 -17.37 27.58
CA TYR A 89 -9.37 -16.36 27.82
C TYR A 89 -8.92 -14.98 27.33
N VAL A 90 -7.72 -14.55 27.71
CA VAL A 90 -7.15 -13.26 27.28
C VAL A 90 -6.99 -13.23 25.76
N TYR A 91 -6.50 -14.33 25.17
CA TYR A 91 -6.37 -14.42 23.72
C TYR A 91 -7.72 -14.32 22.99
N ARG A 92 -8.76 -15.01 23.50
CA ARG A 92 -10.12 -14.90 22.95
C ARG A 92 -10.62 -13.46 23.01
N TYR A 93 -10.56 -12.84 24.19
CA TYR A 93 -10.99 -11.46 24.39
C TYR A 93 -10.26 -10.49 23.45
N TRP A 94 -8.94 -10.64 23.33
CA TRP A 94 -8.14 -9.83 22.43
C TRP A 94 -8.52 -10.01 20.96
N ARG A 95 -8.78 -11.25 20.53
CA ARG A 95 -9.20 -11.56 19.15
C ARG A 95 -10.57 -11.01 18.82
N GLU A 96 -11.51 -11.08 19.75
CA GLU A 96 -12.84 -10.46 19.63
C GLU A 96 -12.68 -8.95 19.49
N ARG A 97 -11.87 -8.32 20.34
CA ARG A 97 -11.64 -6.87 20.28
C ARG A 97 -10.96 -6.43 18.99
N GLN A 98 -9.98 -7.19 18.50
CA GLN A 98 -9.36 -6.93 17.19
C GLN A 98 -10.36 -7.03 16.04
N ARG A 99 -11.31 -7.97 16.11
CA ARG A 99 -12.36 -8.10 15.08
C ARG A 99 -13.30 -6.89 15.13
N GLU A 100 -13.73 -6.47 16.31
CA GLU A 100 -14.56 -5.27 16.48
C GLU A 100 -13.85 -4.02 15.96
N LEU A 101 -12.57 -3.83 16.30
CA LEU A 101 -11.75 -2.71 15.83
C LEU A 101 -11.68 -2.67 14.30
N LYS A 102 -11.51 -3.83 13.65
CA LYS A 102 -11.51 -3.93 12.18
C LYS A 102 -12.87 -3.61 11.57
N GLU A 103 -13.96 -4.01 12.22
CA GLU A 103 -15.30 -3.70 11.76
C GLU A 103 -15.59 -2.20 11.86
N ILE A 104 -15.23 -1.58 13.00
CA ILE A 104 -15.34 -0.13 13.20
C ILE A 104 -14.48 0.61 12.17
N GLN A 105 -13.24 0.17 11.94
CA GLN A 105 -12.36 0.76 10.94
C GLN A 105 -12.99 0.69 9.53
N LYS A 106 -13.51 -0.48 9.15
CA LYS A 106 -14.25 -0.67 7.89
C LYS A 106 -15.47 0.26 7.75
N GLN A 107 -16.16 0.54 8.85
CA GLN A 107 -17.29 1.48 8.86
C GLN A 107 -16.83 2.94 8.75
N ILE A 108 -15.69 3.30 9.32
CA ILE A 108 -15.13 4.66 9.27
C ILE A 108 -14.54 4.96 7.88
N ASP A 109 -13.83 4.00 7.31
CA ASP A 109 -13.08 4.19 6.07
C ASP A 109 -14.00 4.13 4.82
N ASP A 110 -15.31 3.85 4.96
CA ASP A 110 -16.30 3.59 3.88
C ASP A 110 -15.88 2.53 2.84
N GLU A 111 -14.68 1.95 2.99
CA GLU A 111 -14.17 0.81 2.27
C GLU A 111 -14.89 -0.42 2.78
N THR A 112 -16.05 -0.73 2.19
CA THR A 112 -16.61 -2.07 2.31
C THR A 112 -15.74 -3.05 1.52
N PRO A 113 -14.89 -3.91 2.14
CA PRO A 113 -14.27 -5.00 1.42
C PRO A 113 -15.38 -5.86 0.84
N LEU A 114 -15.45 -5.84 -0.49
CA LEU A 114 -16.33 -6.70 -1.26
C LEU A 114 -16.12 -8.13 -0.83
N THR A 115 -17.20 -8.79 -0.43
CA THR A 115 -17.19 -10.23 -0.25
C THR A 115 -16.85 -10.90 -1.59
N ARG A 116 -16.32 -12.12 -1.55
CA ARG A 116 -15.98 -12.87 -2.78
C ARG A 116 -17.18 -13.03 -3.72
N GLU A 117 -18.38 -13.10 -3.15
CA GLU A 117 -19.63 -13.22 -3.91
C GLU A 117 -20.00 -11.90 -4.59
N GLU A 118 -19.93 -10.79 -3.87
CA GLU A 118 -20.16 -9.46 -4.45
C GLU A 118 -19.11 -9.15 -5.54
N ALA A 119 -17.84 -9.49 -5.31
CA ALA A 119 -16.78 -9.30 -6.30
C ALA A 119 -17.03 -10.13 -7.58
N LYS A 120 -17.59 -11.33 -7.43
CA LYS A 120 -17.97 -12.17 -8.57
C LYS A 120 -19.16 -11.58 -9.34
N GLN A 121 -20.17 -11.06 -8.63
CA GLN A 121 -21.33 -10.42 -9.25
C GLN A 121 -20.94 -9.16 -10.02
N ILE A 122 -20.08 -8.30 -9.45
CA ILE A 122 -19.58 -7.10 -10.15
C ILE A 122 -18.83 -7.48 -11.41
N ARG A 123 -17.96 -8.50 -11.36
CA ARG A 123 -17.24 -8.98 -12.55
C ARG A 123 -18.20 -9.51 -13.63
N GLN A 124 -19.24 -10.22 -13.24
CA GLN A 124 -20.26 -10.71 -14.17
C GLN A 124 -21.08 -9.57 -14.79
N ALA A 125 -21.46 -8.57 -13.97
CA ALA A 125 -22.17 -7.38 -14.45
C ALA A 125 -21.30 -6.57 -15.43
N ALA A 126 -20.01 -6.39 -15.13
CA ALA A 126 -19.07 -5.72 -16.02
C ALA A 126 -18.92 -6.45 -17.36
N LEU A 127 -18.76 -7.78 -17.33
CA LEU A 127 -18.70 -8.60 -18.55
C LEU A 127 -19.99 -8.50 -19.39
N LYS A 128 -21.15 -8.50 -18.74
CA LYS A 128 -22.43 -8.34 -19.44
C LYS A 128 -22.54 -6.96 -20.08
N ALA A 129 -22.18 -5.90 -19.35
CA ALA A 129 -22.18 -4.54 -19.89
C ALA A 129 -21.24 -4.39 -21.09
N THR A 130 -20.06 -5.03 -21.07
CA THR A 130 -19.15 -5.01 -22.23
C THR A 130 -19.73 -5.72 -23.45
N LEU A 131 -20.39 -6.86 -23.25
CA LEU A 131 -21.05 -7.58 -24.35
C LEU A 131 -22.21 -6.77 -24.92
N ASP A 132 -23.05 -6.19 -24.05
CA ASP A 132 -24.17 -5.36 -24.47
C ASP A 132 -23.68 -4.16 -25.31
N HIS A 133 -22.63 -3.46 -24.86
CA HIS A 133 -22.00 -2.37 -25.62
C HIS A 133 -21.41 -2.82 -26.96
N GLU A 134 -20.76 -3.99 -27.01
CA GLU A 134 -20.21 -4.52 -28.26
C GLU A 134 -21.34 -4.81 -29.28
N THR A 135 -22.47 -5.33 -28.81
CA THR A 135 -23.65 -5.53 -29.68
C THR A 135 -24.26 -4.22 -30.17
N GLU A 136 -24.26 -3.16 -29.36
CA GLU A 136 -24.73 -1.83 -29.77
C GLU A 136 -23.82 -1.22 -30.83
N ILE A 137 -22.50 -1.28 -30.63
CA ILE A 137 -21.50 -0.83 -31.61
C ILE A 137 -21.71 -1.56 -32.94
N GLN A 138 -21.92 -2.87 -32.89
CA GLN A 138 -22.10 -3.65 -34.10
C GLN A 138 -23.38 -3.27 -34.85
N LYS A 139 -24.51 -3.10 -34.15
CA LYS A 139 -25.76 -2.60 -34.74
C LYS A 139 -25.60 -1.23 -35.39
N GLN A 140 -24.93 -0.30 -34.70
CA GLN A 140 -24.65 1.03 -35.25
C GLN A 140 -23.72 0.95 -36.46
N SER A 141 -22.73 0.06 -36.45
CA SER A 141 -21.82 -0.12 -37.58
C SER A 141 -22.53 -0.68 -38.82
N ASP A 142 -23.44 -1.63 -38.62
CA ASP A 142 -24.27 -2.20 -39.69
C ASP A 142 -25.23 -1.14 -40.26
N GLU A 143 -25.80 -0.29 -39.41
CA GLU A 143 -26.65 0.82 -39.84
C GLU A 143 -25.86 1.86 -40.64
N ILE A 144 -24.65 2.23 -40.19
CA ILE A 144 -23.75 3.10 -40.94
C ILE A 144 -23.39 2.48 -42.30
N ALA A 145 -23.13 1.18 -42.35
CA ALA A 145 -22.84 0.47 -43.61
C ALA A 145 -24.02 0.55 -44.58
N LYS A 146 -25.24 0.26 -44.11
CA LYS A 146 -26.47 0.36 -44.91
C LYS A 146 -26.74 1.79 -45.39
N LEU A 147 -26.58 2.78 -44.53
CA LEU A 147 -26.75 4.20 -44.88
C LEU A 147 -25.72 4.63 -45.93
N LYS A 148 -24.45 4.19 -45.81
CA LYS A 148 -23.41 4.45 -46.81
C LYS A 148 -23.73 3.80 -48.15
N GLU A 149 -24.23 2.57 -48.17
CA GLU A 149 -24.67 1.90 -49.40
C GLU A 149 -25.85 2.64 -50.04
N PHE A 150 -26.82 3.08 -49.24
CA PHE A 150 -27.97 3.86 -49.73
C PHE A 150 -27.55 5.19 -50.35
N ILE A 151 -26.66 5.94 -49.67
CA ILE A 151 -26.07 7.18 -50.21
C ILE A 151 -25.35 6.92 -51.53
N LYS A 152 -24.56 5.83 -51.59
CA LYS A 152 -23.82 5.47 -52.81
C LYS A 152 -24.76 5.11 -53.96
N GLY A 153 -25.87 4.42 -53.69
CA GLY A 153 -26.92 4.14 -54.67
C GLY A 153 -27.57 5.42 -55.22
N LEU A 154 -27.94 6.34 -54.34
CA LEU A 154 -28.52 7.64 -54.74
C LEU A 154 -27.55 8.51 -55.55
N GLN A 155 -26.25 8.45 -55.23
CA GLN A 155 -25.21 9.14 -56.00
C GLN A 155 -24.98 8.54 -57.39
N GLN A 156 -25.23 7.24 -57.58
CA GLN A 156 -25.09 6.57 -58.88
C GLN A 156 -26.30 6.80 -59.81
N GLU A 157 -27.50 7.04 -59.25
CA GLU A 157 -28.71 7.33 -60.04
C GLU A 157 -28.85 8.79 -60.49
N SER A 158 -27.95 9.69 -60.05
CA SER A 158 -27.91 11.09 -60.49
C SER A 158 -26.72 11.36 -61.44
N PRO A 159 -26.87 11.30 -62.77
CA PRO A 159 -25.83 11.74 -63.68
C PRO A 159 -25.95 13.26 -63.88
N ASN A 160 -25.47 14.04 -62.93
CA ASN A 160 -25.23 15.47 -63.16
C ASN A 160 -23.79 15.85 -62.77
N PRO A 161 -22.87 16.04 -63.74
CA PRO A 161 -21.47 16.28 -63.48
C PRO A 161 -21.18 17.78 -63.33
N GLN A 162 -21.67 18.42 -62.27
CA GLN A 162 -21.19 19.75 -61.86
C GLN A 162 -21.26 19.88 -60.34
N GLN A 163 -20.25 19.31 -59.68
CA GLN A 163 -19.63 19.76 -58.41
C GLN A 163 -18.72 18.64 -57.90
N LYS A 164 -17.64 18.39 -58.64
CA LYS A 164 -16.40 17.93 -58.03
C LYS A 164 -15.68 19.18 -57.54
N GLU A 165 -16.12 19.74 -56.43
CA GLU A 165 -15.20 20.49 -55.58
C GLU A 165 -14.36 19.45 -54.85
N GLU A 166 -13.09 19.42 -55.23
CA GLU A 166 -12.02 18.81 -54.45
C GLU A 166 -12.09 19.37 -53.03
N LEU A 167 -12.66 18.61 -52.10
CA LEU A 167 -12.26 18.65 -50.70
C LEU A 167 -10.91 17.95 -50.57
N THR A 168 -9.88 18.54 -51.18
CA THR A 168 -8.50 18.33 -50.77
C THR A 168 -8.36 18.91 -49.37
N PHE A 169 -8.51 18.04 -48.38
CA PHE A 169 -8.17 18.30 -46.99
C PHE A 169 -6.65 18.43 -46.88
N SER A 170 -6.14 19.59 -47.26
CA SER A 170 -4.77 20.01 -47.00
C SER A 170 -4.81 21.47 -46.64
N GLU A 171 -4.94 21.75 -45.35
CA GLU A 171 -4.25 22.90 -44.74
C GLU A 171 -4.24 22.73 -43.22
N SER A 172 -3.01 22.63 -42.71
CA SER A 172 -2.48 23.13 -41.43
C SER A 172 -3.42 23.16 -40.19
N PRO A 173 -3.00 22.60 -39.04
CA PRO A 173 -3.78 22.69 -37.81
C PRO A 173 -4.12 24.15 -37.49
N PRO A 174 -5.37 24.46 -37.09
CA PRO A 174 -5.78 25.82 -36.80
C PRO A 174 -4.84 26.39 -35.74
N ALA A 175 -4.16 27.49 -36.07
CA ALA A 175 -3.29 28.19 -35.14
C ALA A 175 -4.06 28.37 -33.82
N LEU A 176 -3.62 27.66 -32.77
CA LEU A 176 -4.23 27.74 -31.45
C LEU A 176 -4.08 29.20 -30.98
N LYS A 177 -5.13 30.00 -31.16
CA LYS A 177 -5.20 31.34 -30.56
C LYS A 177 -5.41 31.13 -29.06
N LEU A 178 -4.34 31.26 -28.28
CA LEU A 178 -4.38 31.34 -26.83
C LEU A 178 -4.36 32.82 -26.42
N GLY A 179 -5.10 33.16 -25.37
CA GLY A 179 -5.03 34.48 -24.76
C GLY A 179 -3.69 34.70 -24.04
N GLU A 180 -3.26 35.96 -23.89
CA GLU A 180 -2.01 36.29 -23.18
C GLU A 180 -1.97 35.73 -21.75
N SER A 181 -3.12 35.69 -21.06
CA SER A 181 -3.25 35.08 -19.72
C SER A 181 -3.00 33.58 -19.70
N GLN A 182 -3.41 32.87 -20.76
CA GLN A 182 -3.22 31.43 -20.92
C GLN A 182 -1.76 31.08 -21.21
N ILE A 183 -1.09 31.94 -21.98
CA ILE A 183 0.35 31.80 -22.29
C ILE A 183 1.19 32.04 -21.03
N ASP A 184 0.90 33.09 -20.25
CA ASP A 184 1.59 33.36 -18.97
C ASP A 184 1.43 32.19 -17.99
N MET A 185 0.22 31.62 -17.90
CA MET A 185 -0.04 30.45 -17.05
C MET A 185 0.75 29.22 -17.49
N LEU A 186 0.78 28.91 -18.79
CA LEU A 186 1.58 27.80 -19.34
C LEU A 186 3.09 28.02 -19.11
N ALA A 187 3.58 29.25 -19.28
CA ALA A 187 4.99 29.58 -19.07
C ALA A 187 5.41 29.42 -17.60
N LYS A 188 4.58 29.85 -16.66
CA LYS A 188 4.82 29.67 -15.21
C LYS A 188 4.78 28.20 -14.80
N MET A 189 3.86 27.42 -15.38
CA MET A 189 3.79 25.97 -15.17
C MET A 189 4.99 25.23 -15.78
N ALA A 190 5.64 25.77 -16.82
CA ALA A 190 6.86 25.19 -17.37
C ALA A 190 8.11 25.50 -16.51
N GLN A 191 8.09 26.59 -15.73
CA GLN A 191 9.16 26.96 -14.80
C GLN A 191 9.05 26.24 -13.45
N THR A 192 7.84 25.86 -13.06
CA THR A 192 7.59 25.06 -11.85
C THR A 192 7.71 23.58 -12.22
N ASP A 193 8.39 22.79 -11.39
CA ASP A 193 8.58 21.35 -11.64
C ASP A 193 7.26 20.63 -11.97
N GLN A 194 7.36 19.47 -12.65
CA GLN A 194 6.30 18.74 -13.36
C GLN A 194 5.00 18.44 -12.59
N HIS A 195 4.87 18.81 -11.31
CA HIS A 195 3.72 18.57 -10.45
C HIS A 195 3.34 19.83 -9.67
N SER A 196 2.61 20.75 -10.31
CA SER A 196 2.06 21.93 -9.63
C SER A 196 0.67 21.62 -9.08
N ARG A 197 0.37 22.04 -7.85
CA ARG A 197 -1.00 21.97 -7.32
C ARG A 197 -1.88 22.97 -8.06
N GLU A 198 -3.12 22.58 -8.34
CA GLU A 198 -4.08 23.45 -9.04
C GLU A 198 -4.23 24.82 -8.35
N GLU A 199 -4.33 24.83 -7.03
CA GLU A 199 -4.44 26.06 -6.23
C GLU A 199 -3.20 26.96 -6.38
N GLU A 200 -2.01 26.39 -6.51
CA GLU A 200 -0.77 27.15 -6.69
C GLU A 200 -0.74 27.79 -8.09
N VAL A 201 -1.16 27.04 -9.12
CA VAL A 201 -1.26 27.56 -10.50
C VAL A 201 -2.27 28.71 -10.58
N VAL A 202 -3.43 28.55 -9.94
CA VAL A 202 -4.49 29.57 -9.93
C VAL A 202 -4.09 30.80 -9.11
N ASN A 203 -3.41 30.63 -7.98
CA ASN A 203 -2.95 31.75 -7.14
C ASN A 203 -1.75 32.50 -7.72
N ASN A 204 -0.90 31.83 -8.52
CA ASN A 204 0.24 32.45 -9.20
C ASN A 204 -0.12 33.10 -10.55
N ALA A 205 -1.37 32.96 -10.99
CA ALA A 205 -1.86 33.61 -12.20
C ALA A 205 -1.93 35.13 -12.02
N SER A 206 -1.58 35.88 -13.06
CA SER A 206 -1.63 37.36 -13.06
C SER A 206 -3.06 37.92 -13.16
N THR A 207 -4.09 37.08 -13.06
CA THR A 207 -5.50 37.42 -13.30
C THR A 207 -6.37 37.04 -12.11
N ASP A 208 -7.62 37.53 -12.10
CA ASP A 208 -8.61 37.18 -11.08
C ASP A 208 -8.84 35.65 -11.02
N ARG A 209 -9.06 35.10 -9.82
CA ARG A 209 -9.18 33.66 -9.56
C ARG A 209 -10.24 32.99 -10.43
N LEU A 210 -11.35 33.67 -10.69
CA LEU A 210 -12.41 33.14 -11.55
C LEU A 210 -11.93 32.98 -13.00
N ARG A 211 -11.17 33.95 -13.50
CA ARG A 211 -10.62 33.94 -14.86
C ARG A 211 -9.48 32.95 -15.00
N ALA A 212 -8.62 32.83 -13.99
CA ALA A 212 -7.58 31.82 -13.94
C ALA A 212 -8.15 30.39 -13.98
N ASN A 213 -9.24 30.12 -13.27
CA ASN A 213 -9.93 28.83 -13.33
C ASN A 213 -10.54 28.55 -14.72
N TYR A 214 -11.15 29.57 -15.33
CA TYR A 214 -11.68 29.45 -16.70
C TYR A 214 -10.57 29.14 -17.71
N ASP A 215 -9.47 29.89 -17.66
CA ASP A 215 -8.32 29.70 -18.53
C ASP A 215 -7.68 28.32 -18.35
N LEU A 216 -7.59 27.84 -17.11
CA LEU A 216 -7.09 26.50 -16.81
C LEU A 216 -7.98 25.40 -17.42
N GLN A 217 -9.30 25.54 -17.31
CA GLN A 217 -10.25 24.60 -17.92
C GLN A 217 -10.14 24.61 -19.45
N GLU A 218 -9.93 25.78 -20.06
CA GLU A 218 -9.73 25.89 -21.51
C GLU A 218 -8.41 25.24 -21.97
N LEU A 219 -7.34 25.36 -21.18
CA LEU A 219 -6.07 24.69 -21.43
C LEU A 219 -6.18 23.16 -21.33
N VAL A 220 -6.99 22.65 -20.41
CA VAL A 220 -7.31 21.22 -20.28
C VAL A 220 -8.15 20.74 -21.46
N SER A 221 -9.18 21.49 -21.86
CA SER A 221 -10.03 21.11 -23.01
C SER A 221 -9.24 21.06 -24.33
N LYS A 222 -8.26 21.97 -24.49
CA LYS A 222 -7.33 21.99 -25.64
C LYS A 222 -6.23 20.92 -25.59
N LYS A 223 -6.20 20.11 -24.52
CA LYS A 223 -5.19 19.07 -24.24
C LYS A 223 -3.75 19.61 -24.17
N LEU A 224 -3.59 20.85 -23.70
CA LEU A 224 -2.26 21.43 -23.42
C LEU A 224 -1.82 21.08 -22.00
N VAL A 225 -2.78 20.87 -21.11
CA VAL A 225 -2.60 20.54 -19.71
C VAL A 225 -3.43 19.30 -19.35
N GLN A 226 -2.93 18.47 -18.44
CA GLN A 226 -3.61 17.28 -17.93
C GLN A 226 -3.79 17.40 -16.42
N ARG A 227 -5.01 17.09 -15.94
CA ARG A 227 -5.34 17.08 -14.50
C ARG A 227 -5.28 15.65 -13.97
N GLU A 228 -4.53 15.46 -12.89
CA GLU A 228 -4.44 14.21 -12.13
C GLU A 228 -4.80 14.50 -10.66
N GLY A 229 -6.08 14.37 -10.33
CA GLY A 229 -6.58 14.73 -9.00
C GLY A 229 -6.43 16.23 -8.72
N ALA A 230 -5.67 16.57 -7.67
CA ALA A 230 -5.36 17.95 -7.28
C ALA A 230 -4.13 18.55 -7.99
N TYR A 231 -3.49 17.77 -8.86
CA TYR A 231 -2.28 18.15 -9.56
C TYR A 231 -2.54 18.41 -11.03
N VAL A 232 -1.76 19.32 -11.59
CA VAL A 232 -1.90 19.80 -12.95
C VAL A 232 -0.53 19.74 -13.64
N ASN A 233 -0.45 18.97 -14.72
CA ASN A 233 0.79 18.65 -15.42
C ASN A 233 0.75 19.15 -16.87
N LEU A 234 1.86 19.68 -17.36
CA LEU A 234 1.98 20.14 -18.75
C LEU A 234 2.16 18.93 -19.69
N THR A 235 1.27 18.80 -20.69
CA THR A 235 1.36 17.73 -21.68
C THR A 235 2.47 17.97 -22.69
N HIS A 236 2.86 16.94 -23.45
CA HIS A 236 3.79 17.07 -24.58
C HIS A 236 3.36 18.16 -25.58
N LYS A 237 2.05 18.25 -25.86
CA LYS A 237 1.47 19.25 -26.76
C LYS A 237 1.55 20.68 -26.20
N GLY A 238 1.40 20.83 -24.87
CA GLY A 238 1.63 22.10 -24.19
C GLY A 238 3.09 22.56 -24.27
N ARG A 239 4.04 21.62 -24.11
CA ARG A 239 5.48 21.92 -24.19
C ARG A 239 5.90 22.31 -25.60
N SER A 240 5.45 21.55 -26.60
CA SER A 240 5.75 21.86 -28.01
C SER A 240 5.22 23.23 -28.39
N PHE A 241 4.01 23.58 -27.95
CA PHE A 241 3.42 24.90 -28.19
C PHE A 241 4.27 26.05 -27.60
N LEU A 242 4.78 25.90 -26.37
CA LEU A 242 5.63 26.93 -25.74
C LEU A 242 6.97 27.11 -26.45
N ILE A 243 7.56 26.02 -26.96
CA ILE A 243 8.83 26.02 -27.67
C ILE A 243 8.65 26.61 -29.08
N GLU A 244 7.66 26.13 -29.83
CA GLU A 244 7.34 26.60 -31.18
C GLU A 244 6.90 28.07 -31.20
N GLY A 245 6.20 28.52 -30.16
CA GLY A 245 5.79 29.90 -29.99
C GLY A 245 6.88 30.85 -29.47
N GLY A 246 8.07 30.34 -29.10
CA GLY A 246 9.18 31.14 -28.58
C GLY A 246 8.97 31.73 -27.19
N TYR A 247 8.00 31.21 -26.43
CA TYR A 247 7.61 31.72 -25.11
C TYR A 247 8.51 31.22 -23.97
N VAL A 248 9.31 30.17 -24.21
CA VAL A 248 10.30 29.64 -23.27
C VAL A 248 11.62 29.40 -24.00
N LYS A 249 12.72 29.97 -23.52
CA LYS A 249 14.06 29.66 -24.05
C LYS A 249 14.47 28.27 -23.58
N SER A 250 14.83 27.38 -24.50
CA SER A 250 15.42 26.10 -24.11
C SER A 250 16.78 26.37 -23.46
N ASN A 251 16.86 26.19 -22.14
CA ASN A 251 18.15 26.10 -21.46
C ASN A 251 18.75 24.71 -21.77
N LEU A 252 19.21 24.53 -23.01
CA LEU A 252 19.96 23.38 -23.49
C LEU A 252 21.29 23.87 -24.07
N THR A 253 22.08 24.54 -23.22
CA THR A 253 23.52 24.72 -23.37
C THR A 253 24.10 25.07 -22.01
N GLU A 254 24.54 24.06 -21.27
CA GLU A 254 25.88 23.94 -20.68
C GLU A 254 26.10 22.51 -20.17
#